data_AF-A0A426VWI1-F1
#
_entry.id   AF-A0A426VWI1-F1
#
_cell.length_a   1.000
_cell.length_b   1.000
_cell.length_c   1.000
_cell.angle_alpha   90.00
_cell.angle_beta   90.00
_cell.angle_gamma   90.00
#
_symmetry.space_group_name_H-M   'P 1'
#
loop_
_entity.id
_entity.type
_entity.pdbx_description
1 polymer ?
#
loop_
_entity_poly.entity_id
_entity_poly.type
_entity_poly.pdbx_seq_one_letter_code
_entity_poly.pdbx_strand_id
1 'polypeptide(L)'
;MDTMILVLLLLLIGMLFYLYNSNKRLAAENKVLQEILEVKNTTISNLQASRVAVKDVLENFSVHEEVMQLIDAGESRESVSEKLGIPVSRIELIIKFDKIKKEKLNHAQ
;
A
#
# COMPACT_ATOMS: atom_id res chain seq x y z
N MET A 1 9.71 23.43 63.74
CA MET A 1 8.56 23.02 62.91
C MET A 1 8.68 23.65 61.53
N ASP A 2 8.93 24.97 61.46
CA ASP A 2 9.08 25.72 60.20
C ASP A 2 10.23 25.25 59.31
N THR A 3 11.39 24.89 59.87
CA THR A 3 12.53 24.37 59.10
C THR A 3 12.25 23.00 58.45
N MET A 4 11.51 22.11 59.13
CA MET A 4 11.09 20.83 58.55
C MET A 4 10.09 21.04 57.40
N ILE A 5 9.14 21.97 57.56
CA ILE A 5 8.18 22.33 56.52
C ILE A 5 8.92 22.86 55.28
N LEU A 6 9.94 23.69 55.47
CA LEU A 6 10.71 24.29 54.39
C LEU A 6 11.53 23.25 53.59
N VAL A 7 12.13 22.28 54.28
CA VAL A 7 12.83 21.14 53.65
C VAL A 7 11.85 20.27 52.85
N LEU A 8 10.67 19.99 53.40
CA LEU A 8 9.64 19.19 52.73
C LEU A 8 9.11 19.89 51.48
N LEU A 9 8.95 21.21 51.54
CA LEU A 9 8.53 22.04 50.41
C LEU A 9 9.56 22.02 49.27
N LEU A 10 10.85 22.12 49.61
CA LEU A 10 11.94 22.04 48.62
C LEU A 10 12.00 20.67 47.93
N LEU A 11 11.80 19.58 48.68
CA LEU A 11 11.70 18.24 48.12
C LEU A 11 10.51 18.11 47.17
N LEU A 12 9.35 18.64 47.56
CA LEU A 12 8.15 18.63 46.72
C LEU A 12 8.39 19.40 45.41
N ILE A 13 8.99 20.58 45.47
CA ILE A 13 9.32 21.39 44.28
C ILE A 13 10.29 20.64 43.37
N GLY A 14 11.33 20.01 43.93
CA GLY A 14 12.27 19.20 43.17
C GLY A 14 11.59 18.02 42.47
N MET A 15 10.69 17.32 43.17
CA MET A 15 9.93 16.20 42.62
C MET A 15 8.99 16.64 41.49
N LEU A 16 8.28 17.76 41.67
CA LEU A 16 7.41 18.34 40.65
C LEU A 16 8.21 18.75 39.39
N PHE A 17 9.39 19.34 39.58
CA PHE A 17 10.26 19.73 38.47
C PHE A 17 10.76 18.51 37.69
N TYR A 18 11.16 17.44 38.39
CA TYR A 18 11.55 16.18 37.77
C TYR A 18 10.41 15.53 36.97
N LEU A 19 9.21 15.47 37.56
CA LEU A 19 8.03 14.93 36.90
C LEU A 19 7.64 15.75 35.66
N TYR A 20 7.68 17.07 35.76
CA TYR A 20 7.39 17.97 34.64
C TYR A 20 8.36 17.74 33.46
N ASN A 21 9.67 17.70 33.74
CA ASN A 21 10.66 17.48 32.69
C ASN A 21 10.55 16.09 32.06
N SER A 22 10.34 15.05 32.87
CA SER A 22 10.14 13.69 32.39
C SER A 22 8.90 13.58 31.51
N ASN A 23 7.78 14.20 31.93
CA ASN A 23 6.54 14.18 31.16
C ASN A 23 6.68 14.94 29.83
N LYS A 24 7.37 16.08 29.84
CA LYS A 24 7.67 16.83 28.60
C LYS A 24 8.52 16.02 27.63
N ARG A 25 9.52 15.27 28.13
CA ARG A 25 10.35 14.38 27.30
C ARG A 25 9.52 13.24 26.71
N LEU A 26 8.70 12.58 27.53
CA LEU A 26 7.80 11.51 27.07
C LEU A 26 6.80 12.00 26.02
N ALA A 27 6.27 13.22 26.17
CA ALA A 27 5.39 13.82 25.17
C ALA A 27 6.10 14.05 23.83
N ALA A 28 7.36 14.48 23.85
CA ALA A 28 8.16 14.64 22.64
C ALA A 28 8.45 13.31 21.95
N GLU A 29 8.84 12.28 22.71
CA GLU A 29 9.08 10.93 22.18
C GLU A 29 7.80 10.32 21.58
N ASN A 30 6.66 10.49 22.24
CA ASN A 30 5.36 10.04 21.71
C ASN A 30 5.01 10.71 20.38
N LYS A 31 5.29 12.01 20.24
CA LYS A 31 5.05 12.72 18.97
C LYS A 31 5.89 12.13 17.84
N VAL A 32 7.18 11.86 18.09
CA VAL A 32 8.06 11.24 17.09
C VAL A 32 7.57 9.83 16.73
N LEU A 33 7.14 9.04 17.71
CA LEU A 33 6.59 7.70 17.45
C LEU A 33 5.31 7.76 16.61
N GLN A 34 4.44 8.75 16.84
CA GLN A 34 3.25 8.97 16.02
C GLN A 34 3.60 9.32 14.57
N GLU A 35 4.55 10.24 14.35
CA GLU A 35 5.01 10.60 13.00
C GLU A 35 5.59 9.37 12.26
N ILE A 36 6.38 8.53 12.95
CA ILE A 36 6.92 7.30 12.38
C ILE A 36 5.79 6.33 12.01
N LEU A 37 4.77 6.19 12.85
CA LEU A 37 3.61 5.33 12.57
C LEU A 37 2.83 5.83 11.35
N GLU A 38 2.60 7.13 11.21
CA GLU A 38 1.91 7.70 10.05
C GLU A 38 2.66 7.42 8.74
N VAL A 39 3.98 7.63 8.72
CA VAL A 39 4.82 7.34 7.54
C VAL A 39 4.80 5.85 7.21
N LYS A 40 4.90 4.98 8.22
CA LYS A 40 4.86 3.52 8.02
C LYS A 40 3.51 3.05 7.53
N ASN A 41 2.41 3.57 8.08
CA ASN A 41 1.06 3.24 7.63
C ASN A 41 0.83 3.66 6.18
N THR A 42 1.28 4.86 5.81
CA THR A 42 1.24 5.34 4.42
C THR A 42 2.04 4.43 3.50
N THR A 43 3.25 4.03 3.92
CA THR A 43 4.10 3.11 3.15
C THR A 43 3.45 1.74 2.99
N ILE A 44 2.85 1.18 4.04
CA ILE A 44 2.13 -0.09 3.98
C ILE A 44 0.94 0.01 3.03
N SER A 45 0.14 1.08 3.12
CA SER A 45 -0.98 1.32 2.21
C SER A 45 -0.53 1.37 0.76
N ASN A 46 0.57 2.09 0.48
CA ASN A 46 1.13 2.19 -0.86
C ASN A 46 1.65 0.83 -1.37
N LEU A 47 2.30 0.04 -0.51
CA LEU A 47 2.76 -1.30 -0.87
C LEU A 47 1.60 -2.27 -1.08
N GLN A 48 0.52 -2.16 -0.32
CA GLN A 48 -0.70 -2.95 -0.53
C GLN A 48 -1.36 -2.58 -1.86
N ALA A 49 -1.52 -1.30 -2.16
CA ALA A 49 -2.05 -0.83 -3.44
C ALA A 49 -1.17 -1.31 -4.62
N SER A 50 0.16 -1.21 -4.48
CA SER A 50 1.11 -1.72 -5.47
C SER A 50 1.02 -3.24 -5.63
N ARG A 51 0.90 -4.01 -4.55
CA ARG A 51 0.71 -5.47 -4.62
C ARG A 51 -0.59 -5.86 -5.31
N VAL A 52 -1.69 -5.16 -5.05
CA VAL A 52 -2.97 -5.39 -5.75
C VAL A 52 -2.81 -5.10 -7.23
N ALA A 53 -2.22 -3.96 -7.59
CA ALA A 53 -1.96 -3.61 -8.99
C ALA A 53 -1.06 -4.65 -9.69
N VAL A 54 0.01 -5.11 -9.03
CA VAL A 54 0.91 -6.14 -9.56
C VAL A 54 0.20 -7.49 -9.69
N LYS A 55 -0.67 -7.86 -8.73
CA LYS A 55 -1.45 -9.09 -8.79
C LYS A 55 -2.45 -9.05 -9.96
N ASP A 56 -3.18 -7.97 -10.12
CA ASP A 56 -4.11 -7.78 -11.24
C ASP A 56 -3.39 -7.84 -12.59
N VAL A 57 -2.20 -7.25 -12.67
CA VAL A 57 -1.33 -7.32 -13.84
C VAL A 57 -0.86 -8.75 -14.10
N LEU A 58 -0.34 -9.45 -13.08
CA LEU A 58 0.16 -10.82 -13.21
C LEU A 58 -0.94 -11.80 -13.61
N GLU A 59 -2.12 -11.69 -12.99
CA GLU A 59 -3.29 -12.47 -13.36
C GLU A 59 -3.70 -12.17 -14.82
N ASN A 60 -3.71 -10.91 -15.25
CA ASN A 60 -4.04 -10.58 -16.65
C ASN A 60 -2.98 -11.06 -17.65
N PHE A 61 -1.71 -11.13 -17.26
CA PHE A 61 -0.64 -11.64 -18.13
C PHE A 61 -0.59 -13.17 -18.19
N SER A 62 -0.96 -13.90 -17.11
CA SER A 62 -0.82 -15.36 -17.11
C SER A 62 -1.67 -16.06 -18.17
N VAL A 63 -2.82 -15.49 -18.51
CA VAL A 63 -3.75 -16.01 -19.52
C VAL A 63 -3.66 -15.26 -20.86
N HIS A 64 -2.79 -14.26 -20.97
CA HIS A 64 -2.70 -13.40 -22.15
C HIS A 64 -2.27 -14.18 -23.40
N GLU A 65 -1.21 -14.99 -23.27
CA GLU A 65 -0.65 -15.79 -24.37
C GLU A 65 -1.69 -16.81 -24.87
N GLU A 66 -2.35 -17.53 -23.96
CA GLU A 66 -3.37 -18.52 -24.28
C GLU A 66 -4.62 -17.90 -24.92
N VAL A 67 -5.09 -16.75 -24.40
CA VAL A 67 -6.21 -16.02 -25.01
C VAL A 67 -5.87 -15.57 -26.43
N MET A 68 -4.67 -14.99 -26.64
CA MET A 68 -4.27 -14.54 -27.97
C MET A 68 -4.11 -15.70 -28.95
N GLN A 69 -3.54 -16.84 -28.52
CA GLN A 69 -3.44 -18.04 -29.36
C GLN A 69 -4.79 -18.57 -29.82
N LEU A 70 -5.79 -18.65 -28.93
CA LEU A 70 -7.12 -19.16 -29.26
C LEU A 70 -7.91 -18.19 -30.16
N ILE A 71 -7.76 -16.88 -29.93
CA ILE A 71 -8.38 -15.84 -30.77
C ILE A 71 -7.75 -15.81 -32.16
N ASP A 72 -6.42 -15.92 -32.26
CA ASP A 72 -5.70 -15.97 -33.54
C ASP A 72 -6.01 -17.26 -34.32
N ALA A 73 -6.34 -18.36 -33.61
CA ALA A 73 -6.85 -19.60 -34.20
C ALA A 73 -8.29 -19.50 -34.72
N GLY A 74 -8.97 -18.36 -34.52
CA GLY A 74 -10.32 -18.08 -35.01
C GLY A 74 -11.44 -18.52 -34.06
N GLU A 75 -11.15 -18.85 -32.80
CA GLU A 75 -12.19 -19.18 -31.83
C GLU A 75 -12.99 -17.94 -31.39
N SER A 76 -14.28 -18.15 -31.10
CA SER A 76 -15.14 -17.11 -30.57
C SER A 76 -14.79 -16.80 -29.10
N ARG A 77 -15.08 -15.57 -28.67
CA ARG A 77 -14.78 -15.11 -27.30
C ARG A 77 -15.50 -15.94 -26.24
N GLU A 78 -16.68 -16.45 -26.58
CA GLU A 78 -17.50 -17.31 -25.74
C GLU A 78 -16.85 -18.68 -25.56
N SER A 79 -16.30 -19.27 -26.64
CA SER A 79 -15.56 -20.54 -26.61
C SER A 79 -14.31 -20.43 -25.74
N VAL A 80 -13.55 -19.33 -25.89
CA VAL A 80 -12.35 -19.07 -25.10
C VAL A 80 -12.68 -18.87 -23.62
N SER A 81 -13.79 -18.20 -23.32
CA SER A 81 -14.28 -18.00 -21.94
C SER A 81 -14.61 -19.31 -21.26
N GLU A 82 -15.27 -20.23 -21.97
CA GLU A 82 -15.63 -21.55 -21.48
C GLU A 82 -14.39 -22.45 -21.29
N LYS A 83 -13.45 -22.44 -22.24
CA LYS A 83 -12.22 -23.26 -22.19
C LYS A 83 -11.24 -22.84 -21.10
N LEU A 84 -11.07 -21.53 -20.89
CA LEU A 84 -10.09 -21.00 -19.94
C LEU A 84 -10.72 -20.67 -18.57
N GLY A 85 -12.04 -20.83 -18.42
CA GLY A 85 -12.75 -20.54 -17.17
C GLY A 85 -12.66 -19.08 -16.73
N ILE A 86 -12.43 -18.16 -17.68
CA ILE A 86 -12.30 -16.71 -17.42
C ILE A 86 -13.50 -15.95 -18.01
N PRO A 87 -13.94 -14.85 -17.39
CA PRO A 87 -15.06 -14.06 -17.92
C PRO A 87 -14.78 -13.47 -19.31
N VAL A 88 -15.78 -13.42 -20.18
CA VAL A 88 -15.70 -12.79 -21.51
C VAL A 88 -15.19 -11.34 -21.44
N SER A 89 -15.57 -10.59 -20.40
CA SER A 89 -15.11 -9.21 -20.17
C SER A 89 -13.59 -9.11 -20.01
N ARG A 90 -12.95 -10.13 -19.40
CA ARG A 90 -11.50 -10.20 -19.22
C ARG A 90 -10.78 -10.50 -20.53
N ILE A 91 -11.36 -11.39 -21.35
CA ILE A 91 -10.85 -11.68 -22.70
C ILE A 91 -10.89 -10.42 -23.58
N GLU A 92 -11.97 -9.64 -23.50
CA GLU A 92 -12.09 -8.40 -24.27
C GLU A 92 -11.05 -7.35 -23.86
N LEU A 93 -10.78 -7.23 -22.56
CA LEU A 93 -9.71 -6.39 -22.02
C LEU A 93 -8.33 -6.82 -22.53
N ILE A 94 -8.03 -8.12 -22.52
CA ILE A 94 -6.78 -8.69 -23.02
C ILE A 94 -6.56 -8.34 -24.50
N ILE A 95 -7.58 -8.52 -25.35
CA ILE A 95 -7.52 -8.19 -26.79
C ILE A 95 -7.30 -6.68 -26.99
N LYS A 96 -8.00 -5.84 -26.23
CA LYS A 96 -7.83 -4.37 -26.30
C LYS A 96 -6.42 -3.94 -25.90
N PHE A 97 -5.85 -4.54 -24.84
CA PHE A 97 -4.47 -4.27 -24.41
C PHE A 97 -3.45 -4.65 -25.48
N ASP A 98 -3.59 -5.82 -26.12
CA ASP A 98 -2.70 -6.24 -27.20
C ASP A 98 -2.76 -5.29 -28.40
N LYS A 99 -3.97 -4.86 -28.79
CA LYS A 99 -4.15 -3.89 -29.88
C LYS A 99 -3.45 -2.56 -29.58
N ILE A 100 -3.62 -2.01 -28.38
CA ILE A 100 -2.96 -0.77 -27.96
C ILE A 100 -1.44 -0.93 -27.94
N LYS A 101 -0.93 -2.09 -27.50
CA LYS A 101 0.51 -2.41 -27.49
C LYS A 101 1.08 -2.39 -28.91
N LYS A 102 0.40 -3.04 -29.87
CA LYS A 102 0.78 -3.05 -31.29
C LYS A 102 0.72 -1.65 -31.91
N GLU A 103 -0.32 -0.86 -31.62
CA GLU A 103 -0.45 0.53 -32.09
C GLU A 103 0.68 1.42 -31.56
N LYS A 104 1.00 1.35 -30.27
CA LYS A 104 2.10 2.13 -29.68
C LYS A 104 3.48 1.72 -30.22
N LEU A 105 3.68 0.44 -30.50
CA LEU A 105 4.93 -0.06 -31.07
C LEU A 105 5.14 0.46 -32.50
N ASN A 106 4.07 0.54 -33.30
CA ASN A 106 4.10 1.05 -34.67
C ASN A 106 4.25 2.58 -34.76
N HIS A 107 3.87 3.32 -33.71
CA HIS A 107 4.04 4.79 -33.64
C HIS A 107 5.39 5.23 -33.03
N ALA A 108 6.18 4.29 -32.51
CA ALA A 108 7.52 4.55 -31.98
C ALA A 108 8.65 4.29 -33.01
N GLN A 109 8.29 3.85 -34.23
CA GLN A 109 9.16 3.68 -35.39
C GLN A 109 8.91 4.81 -36.39
#